data_AF-A0A1J5S9M1-F1
#
_entry.id   AF-A0A1J5S9M1-F1
#
_cell.length_a   1.000
_cell.length_b   1.000
_cell.length_c   1.000
_cell.angle_alpha   90.00
_cell.angle_beta   90.00
_cell.angle_gamma   90.00
#
_symmetry.space_group_name_H-M   'P 1'
#
loop_
_entity.id
_entity.type
_entity.pdbx_description
1 polymer ?
#
loop_
_entity_poly.entity_id
_entity_poly.type
_entity_poly.pdbx_seq_one_letter_code
_entity_poly.pdbx_strand_id
1 'polypeptide(L)'
;MSSLENISRRFGGKQLNIIGISTDDDAYAAKSFVKEAKLSFSNYIDNNVILEYMLGANTIPLTILVDAHGRVLQKIRGSQVWDSPESLALIGRAFQIKLN
;
A
#
# COMPACT_ATOMS: atom_id res chain seq x y z
N MET A 1 9.62 -2.95 -0.93
CA MET A 1 9.10 -1.57 -1.03
C MET A 1 9.33 -0.93 -2.41
N SER A 2 10.45 -1.16 -3.10
CA SER A 2 10.76 -0.51 -4.39
C SER A 2 9.66 -0.64 -5.46
N SER A 3 8.99 -1.79 -5.55
CA SER A 3 7.88 -2.01 -6.49
C SER A 3 6.67 -1.09 -6.22
N LEU A 4 6.32 -0.87 -4.95
CA LEU A 4 5.27 0.07 -4.56
C LEU A 4 5.70 1.52 -4.86
N GLU A 5 6.96 1.86 -4.60
CA GLU A 5 7.49 3.19 -4.94
C GLU A 5 7.41 3.47 -6.45
N ASN A 6 7.71 2.47 -7.29
CA ASN A 6 7.58 2.59 -8.75
C ASN A 6 6.13 2.89 -9.17
N ILE A 7 5.15 2.20 -8.59
CA ILE A 7 3.72 2.47 -8.85
C ILE A 7 3.32 3.86 -8.33
N SER A 8 3.76 4.24 -7.12
CA SER A 8 3.50 5.56 -6.55
C SER A 8 3.96 6.66 -7.50
N ARG A 9 5.20 6.58 -7.99
CA ARG A 9 5.74 7.58 -8.94
C ARG A 9 5.00 7.61 -10.27
N ARG A 10 4.60 6.45 -10.79
CA ARG A 10 3.96 6.34 -12.10
C ARG A 10 2.51 6.79 -12.08
N PHE A 11 1.75 6.37 -11.07
CA PHE A 11 0.29 6.50 -11.03
C PHE A 11 -0.24 7.41 -9.91
N GLY A 12 0.61 7.78 -8.95
CA GLY A 12 0.31 8.65 -7.81
C GLY A 12 -0.37 9.95 -8.21
N GLY A 13 -1.49 10.27 -7.58
CA GLY A 13 -2.25 11.49 -7.83
C GLY A 13 -2.93 11.56 -9.22
N LYS A 14 -2.83 10.50 -10.03
CA LYS A 14 -3.44 10.43 -11.37
C LYS A 14 -4.50 9.35 -11.45
N GLN A 15 -4.11 8.11 -11.14
CA GLN A 15 -4.96 6.92 -11.28
C GLN A 15 -5.05 6.13 -9.98
N LEU A 16 -3.98 6.16 -9.17
CA LEU A 16 -3.91 5.46 -7.90
C LEU A 16 -3.22 6.35 -6.87
N ASN A 17 -3.53 6.11 -5.60
CA ASN A 17 -2.75 6.62 -4.49
C ASN A 17 -2.28 5.44 -3.66
N ILE A 18 -1.03 5.48 -3.22
CA ILE A 18 -0.47 4.51 -2.29
C ILE A 18 -0.38 5.18 -0.92
N ILE A 19 -0.77 4.43 0.11
CA ILE A 19 -0.63 4.83 1.49
C ILE A 19 0.09 3.69 2.21
N GLY A 20 1.24 4.00 2.82
CA GLY A 20 1.91 3.07 3.72
C GLY A 20 1.36 3.21 5.13
N ILE A 21 1.04 2.10 5.77
CA ILE A 21 0.68 2.04 7.18
C ILE A 21 1.72 1.16 7.86
N SER A 22 2.51 1.74 8.75
CA SER A 22 3.42 0.99 9.63
C SER A 22 2.69 0.65 10.92
N THR A 23 2.85 -0.59 11.37
CA THR A 23 2.38 -1.08 12.68
C THR A 23 3.54 -1.14 13.70
N ASP A 24 4.70 -0.58 13.36
CA ASP A 24 5.86 -0.54 14.26
C ASP A 24 5.53 0.29 15.50
N ASP A 25 6.01 -0.18 16.66
CA ASP A 25 5.93 0.53 17.94
C ASP A 25 6.96 1.67 18.05
N ASP A 26 8.05 1.61 17.27
CA ASP A 26 9.03 2.67 17.14
C ASP A 26 8.77 3.59 15.92
N ALA A 27 8.08 4.70 16.18
CA ALA A 27 7.79 5.74 15.20
C ALA A 27 9.04 6.36 14.56
N TYR A 28 10.16 6.43 15.29
CA TYR A 28 11.40 7.02 14.78
C TYR A 28 12.09 6.07 13.81
N ALA A 29 12.15 4.78 14.14
CA ALA A 29 12.66 3.75 13.24
C ALA A 29 11.84 3.68 11.94
N ALA A 30 10.51 3.64 12.03
CA ALA A 30 9.62 3.64 10.86
C ALA A 30 9.85 4.87 9.97
N LYS A 31 9.94 6.06 10.57
CA LYS A 31 10.22 7.32 9.84
C LYS A 31 11.61 7.31 9.19
N SER A 32 12.61 6.74 9.86
CA SER A 32 13.97 6.65 9.32
C SER A 32 14.01 5.71 8.12
N PHE A 33 13.36 4.56 8.20
CA PHE A 33 13.21 3.63 7.08
C PHE A 33 12.57 4.30 5.86
N VAL A 34 11.48 5.07 6.04
CA VAL A 34 10.83 5.81 4.94
C VAL A 34 11.81 6.74 4.22
N LYS A 35 12.65 7.45 4.99
CA LYS A 35 13.68 8.34 4.42
C LYS A 35 14.78 7.58 3.70
N GLU A 36 15.31 6.52 4.31
CA GLU A 36 16.40 5.71 3.75
C GLU A 36 15.97 4.99 2.47
N ALA A 37 14.76 4.43 2.47
CA ALA A 37 14.14 3.79 1.31
C ALA A 37 13.65 4.80 0.25
N LYS A 38 13.71 6.11 0.54
CA LYS A 38 13.31 7.21 -0.36
C LYS A 38 11.88 7.05 -0.88
N LEU A 39 10.96 6.67 0.01
CA LEU A 39 9.55 6.50 -0.36
C LEU A 39 8.89 7.88 -0.54
N SER A 40 8.14 8.04 -1.61
CA SER A 40 7.48 9.30 -1.98
C SER A 40 6.01 9.36 -1.59
N PHE A 41 5.37 8.20 -1.41
CA PHE A 41 3.97 8.13 -1.00
C PHE A 41 3.79 8.48 0.48
N SER A 42 2.57 8.87 0.86
CA SER A 42 2.23 9.16 2.25
C SER A 42 2.36 7.90 3.10
N ASN A 43 3.06 8.03 4.22
CA ASN A 43 3.23 6.95 5.20
C ASN A 43 2.68 7.43 6.55
N TYR A 44 1.93 6.56 7.22
CA TYR A 44 1.33 6.80 8.54
C TYR A 44 1.69 5.64 9.48
N ILE A 45 1.55 5.90 10.78
CA ILE A 45 1.74 4.92 11.84
C ILE A 45 0.37 4.58 12.42
N ASP A 46 0.07 3.30 12.51
CA ASP A 46 -1.12 2.76 13.17
C ASP A 46 -0.90 2.70 14.69
N ASN A 47 -1.07 3.85 15.35
CA ASN A 47 -0.94 3.92 16.81
C ASN A 47 -1.96 2.99 17.47
N ASN A 48 -1.47 2.15 18.39
CA ASN A 48 -2.26 1.12 19.08
C ASN A 48 -2.82 0.01 18.18
N VAL A 49 -2.23 -0.21 16.99
CA VAL A 49 -2.55 -1.33 16.08
C VAL A 49 -4.06 -1.48 15.76
N ILE A 50 -4.77 -0.35 15.70
CA ILE A 50 -6.23 -0.30 15.51
C ILE A 50 -6.59 -0.83 14.13
N LEU A 51 -5.89 -0.34 13.09
CA LEU A 51 -6.11 -0.76 11.72
C LEU A 51 -5.69 -2.22 11.52
N GLU A 52 -4.62 -2.68 12.16
CA GLU A 52 -4.21 -4.08 12.13
C GLU A 52 -5.35 -5.00 12.58
N TYR A 53 -5.93 -4.74 13.75
CA TYR A 53 -7.05 -5.53 14.27
C TYR A 53 -8.31 -5.39 13.40
N MET A 54 -8.71 -4.17 13.08
CA MET A 54 -9.94 -3.90 12.31
C MET A 54 -9.90 -4.53 10.92
N LEU A 55 -8.73 -4.52 10.27
CA LEU A 55 -8.58 -5.03 8.91
C LEU A 55 -8.19 -6.51 8.87
N GLY A 56 -7.89 -7.11 10.02
CA GLY A 56 -7.45 -8.51 10.13
C GLY A 56 -6.05 -8.72 9.58
N ALA A 57 -5.13 -7.76 9.78
CA ALA A 57 -3.75 -7.80 9.31
C ALA A 57 -2.82 -8.62 10.23
N ASN A 58 -3.33 -9.73 10.77
CA ASN A 58 -2.59 -10.72 11.58
C ASN A 58 -1.45 -11.44 10.82
N THR A 59 -1.19 -11.06 9.57
CA THR A 59 -0.06 -11.53 8.77
C THR A 59 0.37 -10.36 7.89
N ILE A 60 1.61 -9.92 8.08
CA ILE A 60 2.20 -8.78 7.38
C ILE A 60 3.11 -9.30 6.25
N PRO A 61 3.12 -8.65 5.06
CA PRO A 61 2.30 -7.49 4.72
C PRO A 61 0.85 -7.88 4.35
N LEU A 62 -0.10 -7.00 4.70
CA LEU A 62 -1.45 -6.97 4.16
C LEU A 62 -1.58 -5.73 3.26
N THR A 63 -1.98 -5.93 2.02
CA THR A 63 -2.33 -4.83 1.10
C THR A 63 -3.82 -4.84 0.84
N ILE A 64 -4.45 -3.66 0.90
CA ILE A 64 -5.88 -3.50 0.72
C ILE A 64 -6.13 -2.55 -0.44
N LEU A 65 -6.96 -2.98 -1.38
CA LEU A 65 -7.42 -2.13 -2.48
C LEU A 65 -8.74 -1.49 -2.08
N VAL A 66 -8.80 -0.16 -2.07
CA VAL A 66 -9.95 0.63 -1.63
C VAL A 66 -10.39 1.56 -2.76
N ASP A 67 -11.66 1.50 -3.14
CA ASP A 67 -12.19 2.33 -4.23
C ASP A 67 -12.45 3.79 -3.83
N ALA A 68 -12.86 4.60 -4.82
CA ALA A 68 -13.13 6.04 -4.63
C ALA A 68 -14.28 6.35 -3.65
N HIS A 69 -15.10 5.35 -3.30
CA HIS A 69 -16.19 5.47 -2.32
C HIS A 69 -15.78 4.92 -0.95
N GLY A 70 -14.51 4.54 -0.75
CA GLY A 70 -14.01 3.97 0.50
C GLY A 70 -14.35 2.49 0.68
N ARG A 71 -14.81 1.79 -0.36
CA ARG A 71 -15.15 0.36 -0.27
C ARG A 71 -13.90 -0.50 -0.45
N VAL A 72 -13.74 -1.50 0.41
CA VAL A 72 -12.67 -2.50 0.25
C VAL A 72 -13.02 -3.43 -0.91
N LEU A 73 -12.23 -3.36 -1.97
CA LEU A 73 -12.36 -4.22 -3.15
C LEU A 73 -11.68 -5.57 -2.95
N GLN A 74 -10.49 -5.57 -2.32
CA GLN A 74 -9.69 -6.77 -2.14
C GLN A 74 -8.72 -6.63 -0.97
N LYS A 75 -8.42 -7.76 -0.32
CA LYS A 75 -7.35 -7.92 0.69
C LYS A 75 -6.35 -8.95 0.18
N ILE A 76 -5.07 -8.61 0.16
CA ILE A 76 -3.99 -9.41 -0.42
C ILE A 76 -2.92 -9.59 0.64
N ARG A 77 -2.66 -10.85 1.01
CA ARG A 77 -1.69 -11.22 2.04
C ARG A 77 -0.36 -11.62 1.41
N GLY A 78 0.72 -11.29 2.08
CA GLY A 78 2.07 -11.64 1.68
C GLY A 78 2.68 -10.65 0.70
N SER A 79 3.98 -10.81 0.49
CA SER A 79 4.78 -9.93 -0.36
C SER A 79 4.52 -10.17 -1.84
N GLN A 80 4.47 -9.10 -2.63
CA GLN A 80 4.28 -9.14 -4.07
C GLN A 80 5.16 -8.09 -4.78
N VAL A 81 5.53 -8.37 -6.03
CA VAL A 81 6.17 -7.39 -6.93
C VAL A 81 5.07 -6.58 -7.60
N TRP A 82 4.64 -5.51 -6.94
CA TRP A 82 3.45 -4.76 -7.31
C TRP A 82 3.53 -4.06 -8.68
N ASP A 83 4.73 -3.76 -9.17
CA ASP A 83 4.97 -3.14 -10.48
C ASP A 83 5.10 -4.15 -11.62
N SER A 84 4.91 -5.45 -11.35
CA SER A 84 4.87 -6.48 -12.39
C SER A 84 3.61 -6.36 -13.27
N PRO A 85 3.66 -6.82 -14.54
CA PRO A 85 2.48 -6.82 -15.41
C PRO A 85 1.27 -7.53 -14.80
N GLU A 86 1.48 -8.63 -14.08
CA GLU A 86 0.42 -9.41 -13.43
C GLU A 86 -0.25 -8.62 -12.31
N SER A 87 0.55 -7.93 -11.49
CA SER A 87 0.07 -7.07 -10.40
C SER A 87 -0.69 -5.87 -10.95
N LEU A 88 -0.18 -5.21 -11.99
CA LEU A 88 -0.88 -4.10 -12.65
C LEU A 88 -2.20 -4.54 -13.28
N ALA A 89 -2.23 -5.73 -13.91
CA ALA A 89 -3.47 -6.29 -14.45
C ALA A 89 -4.47 -6.65 -13.34
N LEU A 90 -3.99 -7.16 -12.19
CA LEU A 90 -4.83 -7.42 -11.02
C LEU A 90 -5.44 -6.11 -10.50
N ILE A 91 -4.63 -5.07 -10.29
CA ILE A 91 -5.12 -3.77 -9.80
C ILE A 91 -6.11 -3.18 -10.81
N GLY A 92 -5.78 -3.19 -12.11
CA GLY A 92 -6.67 -2.71 -13.16
C GLY A 92 -8.03 -3.43 -13.16
N ARG A 93 -8.05 -4.77 -13.00
CA ARG A 93 -9.31 -5.52 -12.87
C ARG A 93 -10.09 -5.16 -11.62
N ALA A 94 -9.43 -5.06 -10.47
CA ALA A 94 -10.08 -4.75 -9.19
C ALA A 94 -10.77 -3.38 -9.24
N PHE A 95 -10.07 -2.36 -9.76
CA PHE A 95 -10.57 -1.00 -9.87
C PHE A 95 -11.40 -0.72 -11.13
N GLN A 96 -11.50 -1.69 -12.04
CA GLN A 96 -12.11 -1.53 -13.38
C GLN A 96 -11.50 -0.36 -14.18
N ILE A 97 -10.18 -0.22 -14.10
CA ILE A 97 -9.39 0.79 -14.83
C ILE A 97 -8.28 0.14 -15.64
N LYS A 98 -7.71 0.89 -16.58
CA LYS A 98 -6.56 0.45 -17.38
C LYS A 98 -5.29 1.18 -16.92
N LEU A 99 -4.39 0.47 -16.26
CA LEU A 99 -3.09 1.00 -15.85
C LEU A 99 -2.09 0.86 -17.00
N ASN A 100 -1.79 1.99 -17.67
CA ASN A 100 -0.89 2.08 -18.82
C ASN A 100 0.43 2.76 -18.51
#